data_AF-A0A2J7ZGZ3-F1
#
_entry.id   AF-A0A2J7ZGZ3-F1
#
_cell.length_a   1.000
_cell.length_b   1.000
_cell.length_c   1.000
_cell.angle_alpha   90.00
_cell.angle_beta   90.00
_cell.angle_gamma   90.00
#
_symmetry.space_group_name_H-M   'P 1'
#
loop_
_entity.id
_entity.type
_entity.pdbx_description
1 polymer ?
#
loop_
_entity_poly.entity_id
_entity_poly.type
_entity_poly.pdbx_seq_one_letter_code
_entity_poly.pdbx_strand_id
1 'polypeptide(L)'
;RQLPAWAAREKLLELLQQHRTLVLVGETGSGKTTQIPQFLLSAKFGSAPAEAAAGTAAAAANGSDAGPAGRASGSQGEDGPAGNGSGDASTSGREHGGTWSYGKGGAIAVTQPRRVAAMTVARRVAEEMGTKLGQKVGYAIRFEDVTSPATRIKYMTDGLLLREALVDPGLSRSHADAECGYRVVIIDEAHERTVHTDVLLGLLKGVQ
;
A
#
# COMPACT_ATOMS: atom_id res chain seq x y z
N ARG A 1 -19.19 19.92 0.38
CA ARG A 1 -20.18 18.89 -0.05
C ARG A 1 -19.53 17.53 0.14
N GLN A 2 -20.12 16.63 0.92
CA GLN A 2 -19.62 15.26 1.06
C GLN A 2 -19.91 14.49 -0.23
N LEU A 3 -18.91 13.78 -0.76
CA LEU A 3 -19.05 12.96 -1.95
C LEU A 3 -19.60 11.57 -1.56
N PRO A 4 -20.44 10.91 -2.39
CA PRO A 4 -21.00 9.59 -2.09
C PRO A 4 -19.95 8.53 -1.71
N ALA A 5 -18.73 8.62 -2.26
CA ALA A 5 -17.61 7.73 -1.90
C ALA A 5 -17.29 7.72 -0.38
N TRP A 6 -17.51 8.83 0.34
CA TRP A 6 -17.26 8.89 1.79
C TRP A 6 -18.17 7.96 2.59
N ALA A 7 -19.43 7.83 2.20
CA ALA A 7 -20.38 6.93 2.86
C ALA A 7 -20.02 5.45 2.67
N ALA A 8 -19.31 5.12 1.58
CA ALA A 8 -18.88 3.77 1.26
C ALA A 8 -17.50 3.40 1.86
N ARG A 9 -16.83 4.32 2.57
CA ARG A 9 -15.44 4.15 3.02
C ARG A 9 -15.24 2.92 3.90
N GLU A 10 -16.06 2.74 4.94
CA GLU A 10 -15.89 1.64 5.90
C GLU A 10 -16.11 0.28 5.22
N LYS A 11 -17.22 0.16 4.49
CA LYS A 11 -17.54 -1.03 3.69
C LYS A 11 -16.46 -1.36 2.67
N LEU A 12 -15.88 -0.35 2.01
CA LEU A 12 -14.78 -0.53 1.07
C LEU A 12 -13.54 -1.14 1.76
N LEU A 13 -13.15 -0.61 2.92
CA LEU A 13 -11.98 -1.09 3.64
C LEU A 13 -12.19 -2.51 4.17
N GLU A 14 -13.38 -2.83 4.66
CA GLU A 14 -13.76 -4.20 5.07
C GLU A 14 -13.67 -5.18 3.90
N LEU A 15 -14.26 -4.86 2.75
CA LEU A 15 -14.23 -5.72 1.57
C LEU A 15 -12.81 -5.92 1.03
N LEU A 16 -11.96 -4.90 1.07
CA LEU A 16 -10.55 -5.02 0.66
C LEU A 16 -9.71 -5.87 1.62
N GLN A 17 -10.12 -6.01 2.89
CA GLN A 17 -9.46 -6.95 3.81
C GLN A 17 -9.84 -8.40 3.49
N GLN A 18 -11.07 -8.61 3.03
CA GLN A 18 -11.62 -9.95 2.74
C GLN A 18 -11.28 -10.44 1.33
N HIS A 19 -11.06 -9.52 0.38
CA HIS A 19 -10.90 -9.85 -1.03
C HIS A 19 -9.63 -9.25 -1.64
N ARG A 20 -8.88 -10.07 -2.38
CA ARG A 20 -7.74 -9.62 -3.20
C ARG A 20 -8.13 -8.72 -4.37
N THR A 21 -9.36 -8.87 -4.87
CA THR A 21 -9.89 -8.16 -6.03
C THR A 21 -11.29 -7.65 -5.71
N LEU A 22 -11.52 -6.36 -5.91
CA LEU A 22 -12.81 -5.72 -5.69
C LEU A 22 -13.19 -4.88 -6.91
N VAL A 23 -14.42 -5.07 -7.40
CA VAL A 23 -14.99 -4.24 -8.47
C VAL A 23 -15.87 -3.18 -7.84
N LEU A 24 -15.56 -1.91 -8.12
CA LEU A 24 -16.29 -0.76 -7.59
C LEU A 24 -17.07 -0.08 -8.70
N VAL A 25 -18.39 -0.02 -8.55
CA VAL A 25 -19.28 0.63 -9.50
C VAL A 25 -19.89 1.87 -8.85
N GLY A 26 -19.88 2.98 -9.58
CA GLY A 26 -20.54 4.20 -9.18
C GLY A 26 -20.47 5.23 -10.31
N GLU A 27 -21.40 6.18 -10.33
CA GLU A 27 -21.49 7.20 -11.38
C GLU A 27 -20.24 8.10 -11.42
N THR A 28 -19.96 8.72 -12.58
CA THR A 28 -18.94 9.76 -12.69
C THR A 28 -19.27 10.93 -11.76
N GLY A 29 -18.26 11.49 -11.10
CA GLY A 29 -18.46 12.55 -10.10
C GLY A 29 -18.81 12.05 -8.69
N SER A 30 -18.97 10.74 -8.48
CA SER A 30 -19.16 10.16 -7.12
C SER A 30 -17.90 10.22 -6.23
N GLY A 31 -16.75 10.56 -6.81
CA GLY A 31 -15.48 10.74 -6.09
C GLY A 31 -14.60 9.49 -6.02
N LYS A 32 -14.89 8.43 -6.78
CA LYS A 32 -14.11 7.17 -6.77
C LYS A 32 -12.61 7.43 -6.95
N THR A 33 -12.24 8.04 -8.06
CA THR A 33 -10.86 8.27 -8.48
C THR A 33 -10.08 9.14 -7.50
N THR A 34 -10.72 10.16 -6.92
CA THR A 34 -10.03 11.09 -6.02
C THR A 34 -10.00 10.61 -4.58
N GLN A 35 -11.09 10.03 -4.07
CA GLN A 35 -11.26 9.75 -2.64
C GLN A 35 -10.76 8.35 -2.24
N ILE A 36 -10.97 7.32 -3.08
CA ILE A 36 -10.57 5.95 -2.74
C ILE A 36 -9.06 5.84 -2.44
N PRO A 37 -8.15 6.36 -3.27
CA PRO A 37 -6.71 6.29 -2.98
C PRO A 37 -6.35 6.99 -1.66
N GLN A 38 -7.04 8.09 -1.34
CA GLN A 38 -6.84 8.82 -0.07
C GLN A 38 -7.32 8.00 1.12
N PHE A 39 -8.45 7.29 1.01
CA PHE A 39 -8.95 6.42 2.07
C PHE A 39 -8.00 5.27 2.35
N LEU A 40 -7.48 4.62 1.30
CA LEU A 40 -6.51 3.53 1.42
C LEU A 40 -5.22 4.00 2.09
N LEU A 41 -4.71 5.16 1.67
CA LEU A 41 -3.51 5.72 2.26
C LEU A 41 -3.72 6.11 3.73
N SER A 42 -4.89 6.67 4.06
CA SER A 42 -5.24 7.08 5.43
C SER A 42 -5.48 5.90 6.35
N ALA A 43 -6.07 4.82 5.83
CA ALA A 43 -6.21 3.55 6.52
C ALA A 43 -4.88 2.81 6.70
N LYS A 44 -3.76 3.41 6.27
CA LYS A 44 -2.43 2.81 6.36
C LYS A 44 -2.36 1.46 5.64
N PHE A 45 -3.14 1.31 4.57
CA PHE A 45 -3.11 0.10 3.76
C PHE A 45 -1.71 -0.02 3.15
N GLY A 46 -0.88 -0.86 3.77
CA GLY A 46 0.53 -0.98 3.43
C GLY A 46 1.52 -0.10 4.20
N SER A 47 1.19 0.43 5.37
CA SER A 47 2.24 0.89 6.30
C SER A 47 2.16 0.12 7.60
N ALA A 48 3.32 -0.21 8.18
CA ALA A 48 3.38 -0.86 9.48
C ALA A 48 2.56 -0.09 10.54
N PRO A 49 1.93 -0.78 11.50
CA PRO A 49 1.16 -0.13 12.55
C PRO A 49 2.04 0.91 13.26
N ALA A 50 1.58 2.15 13.28
CA ALA A 50 2.30 3.27 13.89
C ALA A 50 2.07 3.30 15.40
N GLU A 51 2.36 2.19 16.09
CA GLU A 51 2.37 2.13 17.55
C GLU A 51 3.78 2.39 18.13
N ALA A 52 4.80 2.57 17.27
CA ALA A 52 6.19 2.80 17.69
C ALA A 52 6.69 4.26 17.57
N ALA A 53 5.83 5.23 17.22
CA ALA A 53 6.27 6.63 16.99
C ALA A 53 5.61 7.67 17.91
N ALA A 54 4.80 7.25 18.88
CA ALA A 54 4.21 8.13 19.88
C ALA A 54 4.75 7.74 21.27
N GLY A 55 6.02 8.11 21.52
CA GLY A 55 6.69 7.76 22.78
C GLY A 55 7.99 8.49 23.03
N THR A 56 8.17 9.74 22.59
CA THR A 56 9.26 10.60 23.12
C THR A 56 8.98 12.10 22.94
N ALA A 57 7.89 12.60 23.50
CA ALA A 57 7.69 14.05 23.64
C ALA A 57 6.83 14.39 24.87
N ALA A 58 7.34 14.07 26.06
CA ALA A 58 6.97 14.73 27.33
C ALA A 58 7.86 14.22 28.46
N ALA A 59 8.89 15.00 28.83
CA ALA A 59 9.37 15.17 30.21
C ALA A 59 10.68 15.99 30.20
N ALA A 60 10.53 17.31 30.09
CA ALA A 60 11.52 18.22 30.65
C ALA A 60 11.17 18.41 32.13
N ALA A 61 11.95 17.82 33.04
CA ALA A 61 12.11 18.27 34.42
C ALA A 61 13.28 17.55 35.11
N ASN A 62 14.24 18.35 35.58
CA ASN A 62 15.09 18.20 36.77
C ASN A 62 16.07 17.02 36.91
N GLY A 63 17.37 17.35 36.80
CA GLY A 63 18.26 17.50 37.97
C GLY A 63 18.70 16.25 38.76
N SER A 64 20.03 16.15 38.93
CA SER A 64 20.82 15.28 39.85
C SER A 64 20.87 13.79 39.47
N ASP A 65 21.91 13.00 39.75
CA ASP A 65 23.33 13.09 40.13
C ASP A 65 23.77 11.60 40.23
N ALA A 66 25.08 11.36 40.25
CA ALA A 66 25.77 10.11 40.60
C ALA A 66 25.89 8.98 39.55
N GLY A 67 27.16 8.64 39.26
CA GLY A 67 27.59 7.53 38.42
C GLY A 67 27.73 6.18 39.16
N PRO A 68 28.78 5.39 38.90
CA PRO A 68 28.67 4.20 38.05
C PRO A 68 29.09 2.90 38.75
N ALA A 69 28.62 1.72 38.29
CA ALA A 69 29.23 0.43 38.63
C ALA A 69 28.77 -0.73 37.71
N GLY A 70 29.71 -1.65 37.40
CA GLY A 70 29.40 -3.08 37.27
C GLY A 70 29.65 -3.75 35.91
N ARG A 71 30.89 -4.20 35.69
CA ARG A 71 31.29 -5.24 34.70
C ARG A 71 30.98 -6.65 35.22
N ALA A 72 30.60 -7.58 34.33
CA ALA A 72 30.98 -9.02 34.25
C ALA A 72 30.03 -9.69 33.21
N SER A 73 30.41 -10.35 32.10
CA SER A 73 31.34 -11.44 31.77
C SER A 73 30.97 -12.84 32.33
N GLY A 74 30.77 -13.81 31.43
CA GLY A 74 30.72 -15.28 31.69
C GLY A 74 29.70 -15.99 30.77
N SER A 75 30.11 -16.57 29.62
CA SER A 75 30.55 -17.99 29.41
C SER A 75 29.36 -18.99 29.41
N GLN A 76 28.93 -19.52 28.26
CA GLN A 76 29.38 -20.76 27.55
C GLN A 76 28.83 -22.09 28.11
N GLY A 77 28.37 -22.95 27.19
CA GLY A 77 28.20 -24.40 27.30
C GLY A 77 26.86 -24.87 27.87
N GLU A 78 26.20 -25.97 27.45
CA GLU A 78 26.54 -27.09 26.57
C GLU A 78 25.24 -27.86 26.21
N ASP A 79 25.38 -28.77 25.24
CA ASP A 79 24.40 -29.62 24.57
C ASP A 79 23.62 -30.64 25.44
N GLY A 80 22.47 -31.09 24.90
CA GLY A 80 22.18 -32.53 24.81
C GLY A 80 20.85 -33.05 25.37
N PRO A 81 20.30 -34.15 24.81
CA PRO A 81 18.89 -34.25 24.42
C PRO A 81 18.10 -35.40 25.10
N ALA A 82 16.77 -35.40 24.95
CA ALA A 82 15.89 -36.57 24.73
C ALA A 82 14.45 -36.31 25.19
N GLY A 83 13.45 -36.80 24.45
CA GLY A 83 12.07 -36.84 24.94
C GLY A 83 11.04 -37.07 23.84
N ASN A 84 10.89 -38.33 23.43
CA ASN A 84 9.89 -38.82 22.49
C ASN A 84 8.49 -38.70 23.12
N GLY A 85 7.54 -38.06 22.43
CA GLY A 85 6.18 -37.83 22.92
C GLY A 85 5.17 -37.90 21.79
N SER A 86 4.53 -39.06 21.66
CA SER A 86 3.38 -39.38 20.83
C SER A 86 2.24 -38.36 20.99
N GLY A 87 1.79 -37.79 19.87
CA GLY A 87 0.66 -36.85 19.79
C GLY A 87 -0.43 -37.39 18.87
N ASP A 88 -1.64 -37.42 19.42
CA ASP A 88 -2.88 -37.89 18.83
C ASP A 88 -3.34 -37.12 17.58
N ALA A 89 -4.25 -37.79 16.87
CA ALA A 89 -4.95 -37.34 15.68
C ALA A 89 -5.65 -35.98 15.84
N SER A 90 -5.60 -35.15 14.79
CA SER A 90 -6.78 -34.42 14.33
C SER A 90 -6.60 -33.90 12.90
N THR A 91 -7.59 -34.23 12.07
CA THR A 91 -7.91 -33.57 10.81
C THR A 91 -8.08 -32.07 11.01
N SER A 92 -7.45 -31.25 10.18
CA SER A 92 -7.93 -29.88 9.95
C SER A 92 -7.70 -29.47 8.50
N GLY A 93 -8.81 -29.20 7.81
CA GLY A 93 -8.82 -28.55 6.52
C GLY A 93 -8.05 -27.23 6.62
N ARG A 94 -7.24 -26.95 5.60
CA ARG A 94 -6.54 -25.67 5.49
C ARG A 94 -7.55 -24.56 5.25
N GLU A 95 -8.07 -24.00 6.34
CA GLU A 95 -8.59 -22.65 6.36
C GLU A 95 -7.50 -21.73 5.81
N HIS A 96 -7.71 -21.20 4.60
CA HIS A 96 -6.85 -20.15 4.05
C HIS A 96 -7.22 -18.82 4.72
N GLY A 97 -7.06 -18.76 6.05
CA GLY A 97 -7.08 -17.54 6.83
C GLY A 97 -5.72 -16.86 6.76
N GLY A 98 -5.35 -16.36 5.59
CA GLY A 98 -4.14 -15.56 5.44
C GLY A 98 -4.32 -14.20 6.12
N THR A 99 -3.92 -14.07 7.38
CA THR A 99 -3.80 -12.77 8.04
C THR A 99 -2.80 -11.93 7.26
N TRP A 100 -3.29 -10.91 6.56
CA TRP A 100 -2.46 -9.94 5.85
C TRP A 100 -1.53 -9.23 6.85
N SER A 101 -0.23 -9.46 6.76
CA SER A 101 0.74 -8.66 7.51
C SER A 101 0.98 -7.35 6.78
N TYR A 102 0.49 -6.23 7.34
CA TYR A 102 0.68 -4.87 6.83
C TYR A 102 2.10 -4.31 7.08
N GLY A 103 3.12 -5.17 7.07
CA GLY A 103 4.52 -4.76 7.14
C GLY A 103 5.01 -4.23 5.79
N LYS A 104 5.70 -3.09 5.83
CA LYS A 104 6.35 -2.33 4.74
C LYS A 104 5.44 -1.47 3.84
N GLY A 105 5.76 -0.16 3.88
CA GLY A 105 5.32 0.90 2.97
C GLY A 105 5.23 0.42 1.52
N GLY A 106 4.11 0.69 0.84
CA GLY A 106 3.96 0.45 -0.60
C GLY A 106 3.12 1.55 -1.23
N ALA A 107 3.28 1.76 -2.55
CA ALA A 107 2.51 2.76 -3.27
C ALA A 107 1.14 2.22 -3.73
N ILE A 108 0.20 3.13 -3.92
CA ILE A 108 -1.08 2.89 -4.59
C ILE A 108 -0.93 3.39 -6.03
N ALA A 109 -1.03 2.48 -6.99
CA ALA A 109 -1.14 2.83 -8.41
C ALA A 109 -2.61 3.08 -8.75
N VAL A 110 -2.88 4.17 -9.47
CA VAL A 110 -4.22 4.45 -10.01
C VAL A 110 -4.06 4.71 -11.50
N THR A 111 -4.65 3.86 -12.33
CA THR A 111 -4.58 4.07 -13.77
C THR A 111 -5.66 5.02 -14.25
N GLN A 112 -5.41 5.65 -15.39
CA GLN A 112 -6.35 6.45 -16.17
C GLN A 112 -6.15 6.15 -17.65
N PRO A 113 -7.20 6.08 -18.47
CA PRO A 113 -7.07 5.82 -19.90
C PRO A 113 -6.42 6.99 -20.65
N ARG A 114 -6.47 8.20 -20.08
CA ARG A 114 -6.00 9.43 -20.74
C ARG A 114 -4.91 10.12 -19.93
N ARG A 115 -3.86 10.57 -20.63
CA ARG A 115 -2.75 11.34 -20.04
C ARG A 115 -3.24 12.57 -19.28
N VAL A 116 -4.12 13.36 -19.90
CA VAL A 116 -4.67 14.58 -19.28
C VAL A 116 -5.42 14.25 -17.99
N ALA A 117 -6.18 13.16 -17.96
CA ALA A 117 -6.90 12.73 -16.76
C ALA A 117 -5.95 12.35 -15.62
N ALA A 118 -4.89 11.57 -15.89
CA ALA A 118 -3.88 11.23 -14.89
C ALA A 118 -3.24 12.48 -14.25
N MET A 119 -2.87 13.46 -15.08
CA MET A 119 -2.24 14.70 -14.64
C MET A 119 -3.20 15.58 -13.82
N THR A 120 -4.43 15.77 -14.29
CA THR A 120 -5.40 16.65 -13.64
C THR A 120 -5.89 16.08 -12.32
N VAL A 121 -6.15 14.78 -12.27
CA VAL A 121 -6.54 14.09 -11.04
C VAL A 121 -5.41 14.11 -10.03
N ALA A 122 -4.16 13.83 -10.44
CA ALA A 122 -3.03 13.86 -9.52
C ALA A 122 -2.84 15.26 -8.89
N ARG A 123 -2.92 16.32 -9.70
CA ARG A 123 -2.84 17.70 -9.21
C ARG A 123 -3.97 17.99 -8.24
N ARG A 124 -5.20 17.63 -8.59
CA ARG A 124 -6.38 17.84 -7.75
C ARG A 124 -6.24 17.13 -6.40
N VAL A 125 -5.80 15.87 -6.39
CA VAL A 125 -5.61 15.11 -5.16
C VAL A 125 -4.44 15.63 -4.33
N ALA A 126 -3.36 16.10 -4.98
CA ALA A 126 -2.28 16.77 -4.27
C ALA A 126 -2.75 18.03 -3.53
N GLU A 127 -3.59 18.86 -4.18
CA GLU A 127 -4.22 20.03 -3.57
C GLU A 127 -5.14 19.65 -2.40
N GLU A 128 -6.03 18.66 -2.58
CA GLU A 128 -6.93 18.17 -1.52
C GLU A 128 -6.17 17.63 -0.30
N MET A 129 -5.00 17.04 -0.53
CA MET A 129 -4.13 16.50 0.52
C MET A 129 -3.12 17.50 1.09
N GLY A 130 -3.12 18.76 0.61
CA GLY A 130 -2.19 19.79 1.05
C GLY A 130 -0.71 19.44 0.81
N THR A 131 -0.40 18.71 -0.27
CA THR A 131 0.96 18.29 -0.61
C THR A 131 1.38 18.84 -1.97
N LYS A 132 2.68 19.06 -2.17
CA LYS A 132 3.20 19.43 -3.50
C LYS A 132 3.13 18.22 -4.43
N LEU A 133 2.67 18.43 -5.66
CA LEU A 133 2.71 17.39 -6.69
C LEU A 133 4.14 16.86 -6.90
N GLY A 134 4.28 15.54 -6.96
CA GLY A 134 5.55 14.83 -6.99
C GLY A 134 6.09 14.44 -5.61
N GLN A 135 5.52 14.94 -4.52
CA GLN A 135 5.80 14.44 -3.16
C GLN A 135 4.89 13.26 -2.84
N LYS A 136 3.93 13.39 -1.92
CA LYS A 136 3.07 12.27 -1.47
C LYS A 136 2.12 11.78 -2.58
N VAL A 137 1.74 12.68 -3.49
CA VAL A 137 0.92 12.40 -4.67
C VAL A 137 1.70 12.81 -5.91
N GLY A 138 1.71 11.96 -6.93
CA GLY A 138 2.41 12.22 -8.19
C GLY A 138 1.72 11.55 -9.38
N TYR A 139 2.24 11.79 -10.58
CA TYR A 139 1.81 11.07 -11.76
C TYR A 139 2.99 10.63 -12.62
N ALA A 140 2.79 9.57 -13.39
CA ALA A 140 3.71 9.16 -14.43
C ALA A 140 2.95 8.83 -15.72
N ILE A 141 3.39 9.41 -16.83
CA ILE A 141 2.87 9.17 -18.16
C ILE A 141 4.04 8.98 -19.12
N ARG A 142 3.76 8.63 -20.38
CA ARG A 142 4.82 8.53 -21.37
C ARG A 142 5.56 9.87 -21.50
N PHE A 143 6.88 9.80 -21.37
CA PHE A 143 7.84 10.92 -21.45
C PHE A 143 7.78 11.95 -20.32
N GLU A 144 7.02 11.70 -19.26
CA GLU A 144 6.93 12.63 -18.14
C GLU A 144 6.61 11.87 -16.84
N ASP A 145 7.50 12.01 -15.87
CA ASP A 145 7.35 11.42 -14.55
C ASP A 145 7.50 12.52 -13.49
N VAL A 146 6.41 12.80 -12.79
CA VAL A 146 6.33 13.75 -11.68
C VAL A 146 6.04 12.96 -10.42
N THR A 147 7.02 12.16 -10.02
CA THR A 147 7.02 11.37 -8.79
C THR A 147 8.36 11.45 -8.08
N SER A 148 8.40 10.94 -6.84
CA SER A 148 9.62 10.80 -6.05
C SER A 148 9.52 9.55 -5.17
N PRO A 149 10.60 9.14 -4.48
CA PRO A 149 10.54 8.07 -3.48
C PRO A 149 9.55 8.35 -2.32
N ALA A 150 9.11 9.61 -2.15
CA ALA A 150 8.07 9.99 -1.18
C ALA A 150 6.64 9.79 -1.72
N THR A 151 6.47 9.51 -3.02
CA THR A 151 5.16 9.27 -3.62
C THR A 151 4.53 8.00 -3.06
N ARG A 152 3.25 8.12 -2.70
CA ARG A 152 2.44 7.04 -2.15
C ARG A 152 1.17 6.81 -2.94
N ILE A 153 0.67 7.85 -3.63
CA ILE A 153 -0.39 7.72 -4.63
C ILE A 153 0.20 8.14 -5.97
N LYS A 154 0.31 7.20 -6.90
CA LYS A 154 0.84 7.42 -8.25
C LYS A 154 -0.29 7.25 -9.26
N TYR A 155 -0.70 8.34 -9.89
CA TYR A 155 -1.61 8.28 -11.04
C TYR A 155 -0.82 8.01 -12.31
N MET A 156 -1.30 7.15 -13.19
CA MET A 156 -0.57 6.84 -14.42
C MET A 156 -1.49 6.41 -15.55
N THR A 157 -0.97 6.38 -16.78
CA THR A 157 -1.72 5.78 -17.89
C THR A 157 -1.72 4.26 -17.83
N ASP A 158 -2.80 3.61 -18.29
CA ASP A 158 -2.88 2.14 -18.39
C ASP A 158 -1.66 1.54 -19.10
N GLY A 159 -1.26 2.13 -20.24
CA GLY A 159 -0.12 1.65 -21.03
C GLY A 159 1.22 1.76 -20.30
N LEU A 160 1.37 2.68 -19.34
CA LEU A 160 2.60 2.77 -18.54
C LEU A 160 2.62 1.63 -17.51
N LEU A 161 1.49 1.37 -16.84
CA LEU A 161 1.41 0.29 -15.86
C LEU A 161 1.54 -1.07 -16.53
N LEU A 162 0.91 -1.26 -17.70
CA LEU A 162 1.09 -2.46 -18.51
C LEU A 162 2.57 -2.69 -18.84
N ARG A 163 3.30 -1.65 -19.23
CA ARG A 163 4.74 -1.76 -19.50
C ARG A 163 5.52 -2.14 -18.25
N GLU A 164 5.22 -1.56 -17.09
CA GLU A 164 5.84 -1.93 -15.82
C GLU A 164 5.55 -3.41 -15.50
N ALA A 165 4.30 -3.86 -15.61
CA ALA A 165 3.88 -5.24 -15.36
C ALA A 165 4.48 -6.27 -16.33
N LEU A 166 4.74 -5.90 -17.58
CA LEU A 166 5.43 -6.76 -18.54
C LEU A 166 6.91 -6.96 -18.20
N VAL A 167 7.54 -5.99 -17.53
CA VAL A 167 8.95 -6.06 -17.10
C VAL A 167 9.08 -6.71 -15.73
N ASP A 168 8.20 -6.35 -14.80
CA ASP A 168 8.13 -6.90 -13.44
C ASP A 168 6.67 -7.28 -13.15
N PRO A 169 6.27 -8.54 -13.43
CA PRO A 169 4.91 -9.01 -13.18
C PRO A 169 4.49 -8.89 -11.71
N GLY A 170 5.44 -8.96 -10.78
CA GLY A 170 5.17 -8.78 -9.35
C GLY A 170 4.88 -7.34 -8.95
N LEU A 171 5.08 -6.38 -9.87
CA LEU A 171 4.92 -4.94 -9.62
C LEU A 171 5.66 -4.50 -8.35
N SER A 172 6.83 -5.10 -8.16
CA SER A 172 7.65 -5.05 -6.95
C SER A 172 8.37 -3.70 -6.79
N ARG A 173 8.34 -2.85 -7.82
CA ARG A 173 8.94 -1.52 -7.84
C ARG A 173 7.93 -0.46 -8.27
N SER A 174 7.69 0.53 -7.42
CA SER A 174 6.75 1.63 -7.70
C SER A 174 7.38 2.82 -8.44
N HIS A 175 8.69 3.01 -8.28
CA HIS A 175 9.52 4.01 -8.97
C HIS A 175 10.88 3.38 -9.29
N ALA A 176 11.65 4.00 -10.19
CA ALA A 176 12.96 3.48 -10.61
C ALA A 176 13.88 3.16 -9.41
N ASP A 177 13.86 4.03 -8.39
CA ASP A 177 14.70 3.93 -7.19
C ASP A 177 13.92 3.45 -5.95
N ALA A 178 12.67 2.99 -6.10
CA ALA A 178 11.86 2.58 -4.97
C ALA A 178 12.26 1.19 -4.46
N GLU A 179 12.56 1.11 -3.16
CA GLU A 179 12.74 -0.17 -2.45
C GLU A 179 11.43 -0.95 -2.26
N CYS A 180 10.28 -0.32 -2.54
CA CYS A 180 8.96 -0.92 -2.36
C CYS A 180 8.08 -0.83 -3.61
N GLY A 181 7.27 -1.87 -3.80
CA GLY A 181 6.37 -2.03 -4.93
C GLY A 181 5.00 -1.40 -4.72
N TYR A 182 4.11 -1.67 -5.67
CA TYR A 182 2.70 -1.35 -5.53
C TYR A 182 2.02 -2.38 -4.65
N ARG A 183 1.24 -1.89 -3.68
CA ARG A 183 0.45 -2.76 -2.80
C ARG A 183 -1.02 -2.80 -3.18
N VAL A 184 -1.49 -1.73 -3.81
CA VAL A 184 -2.82 -1.65 -4.38
C VAL A 184 -2.70 -1.08 -5.79
N VAL A 185 -3.35 -1.74 -6.73
CA VAL A 185 -3.54 -1.26 -8.09
C VAL A 185 -5.03 -1.00 -8.28
N ILE A 186 -5.36 0.24 -8.61
CA ILE A 186 -6.71 0.67 -8.96
C ILE A 186 -6.73 0.88 -10.47
N ILE A 187 -7.56 0.11 -11.16
CA ILE A 187 -7.83 0.28 -12.58
C ILE A 187 -9.10 1.12 -12.69
N ASP A 188 -8.93 2.40 -13.01
CA ASP A 188 -10.07 3.32 -13.13
C ASP A 188 -10.65 3.34 -14.54
N GLU A 189 -11.87 3.85 -14.66
CA GLU A 189 -12.59 3.96 -15.95
C GLU A 189 -12.61 2.63 -16.74
N ALA A 190 -12.62 1.48 -16.03
CA ALA A 190 -12.62 0.15 -16.65
C ALA A 190 -13.79 -0.11 -17.61
N HIS A 191 -14.82 0.74 -17.54
CA HIS A 191 -15.94 0.75 -18.48
C HIS A 191 -15.58 1.24 -19.89
N GLU A 192 -14.47 1.98 -20.07
CA GLU A 192 -13.97 2.36 -21.40
C GLU A 192 -13.45 1.13 -22.18
N ARG A 193 -13.26 -0.03 -21.52
CA ARG A 193 -12.90 -1.33 -22.13
C ARG A 193 -11.73 -1.23 -23.12
N THR A 194 -10.69 -0.48 -22.73
CA THR A 194 -9.51 -0.33 -23.59
C THR A 194 -8.73 -1.64 -23.67
N VAL A 195 -8.05 -1.90 -24.79
CA VAL A 195 -7.20 -3.09 -24.97
C VAL A 195 -6.13 -3.19 -23.88
N HIS A 196 -5.54 -2.06 -23.48
CA HIS A 196 -4.52 -2.03 -22.43
C HIS A 196 -5.10 -2.47 -21.09
N THR A 197 -6.31 -2.01 -20.76
CA THR A 197 -7.03 -2.39 -19.53
C THR A 197 -7.34 -3.88 -19.51
N ASP A 198 -7.89 -4.43 -20.61
CA ASP A 198 -8.26 -5.84 -20.70
C ASP A 198 -7.02 -6.75 -20.60
N VAL A 199 -5.92 -6.40 -21.26
CA VAL A 199 -4.64 -7.14 -21.16
C VAL A 199 -4.04 -7.04 -19.75
N LEU A 200 -4.06 -5.84 -19.15
CA LEU A 200 -3.55 -5.61 -17.80
C LEU A 200 -4.32 -6.47 -16.77
N LEU A 201 -5.65 -6.54 -16.87
CA LEU A 201 -6.46 -7.41 -16.02
C LEU A 201 -6.09 -8.89 -16.18
N GLY A 202 -5.81 -9.33 -17.41
CA GLY A 202 -5.33 -10.69 -17.70
C GLY A 202 -3.99 -11.00 -17.03
N LEU A 203 -3.03 -10.06 -17.08
CA LEU A 203 -1.73 -10.22 -16.46
C LEU A 203 -1.80 -10.19 -14.93
N LEU A 204 -2.57 -9.25 -14.36
CA LEU A 204 -2.72 -9.12 -12.91
C LEU A 204 -3.40 -10.35 -12.28
N LYS A 205 -4.30 -11.02 -13.02
CA LYS A 205 -4.90 -12.28 -12.56
C LYS A 205 -3.86 -13.39 -12.35
N GLY A 206 -2.74 -13.37 -13.07
CA GLY A 206 -1.65 -14.34 -12.90
C GLY A 206 -0.75 -14.08 -11.68
N VAL A 207 -0.88 -12.91 -11.06
CA VAL A 207 -0.08 -12.45 -9.90
C VAL A 207 -0.85 -12.63 -8.58
N GLN A 208 -2.17 -12.88 -8.67
CA GLN A 208 -3.10 -12.99 -7.55
C GLN A 208 -3.06 -14.31 -6.80
#